data_AF-A0AAE1HH32-F1
#
_entry.id   AF-A0AAE1HH32-F1
#
_cell.length_a   1.000
_cell.length_b   1.000
_cell.length_c   1.000
_cell.angle_alpha   90.00
_cell.angle_beta   90.00
_cell.angle_gamma   90.00
#
_symmetry.space_group_name_H-M   'P 1'
#
loop_
_entity.id
_entity.type
_entity.pdbx_description
1 polymer ?
#
loop_
_entity_poly.entity_id
_entity_poly.type
_entity_poly.pdbx_seq_one_letter_code
_entity_poly.pdbx_strand_id
1 'polypeptide(L)'
;MTPSLHGPRHFTADRAPNVDQLRETPSREENLNVSADQFERKVPQEPEDRLCVVCQDSEKCTIILPCRHVCLCYECCSTIKRTHGKCPICRHVVRRTMRVYI
;
A
#
# COMPACT_ATOMS: atom_id res chain seq x y z
N MET A 1 -22.17 -37.14 -25.11
CA MET A 1 -21.45 -36.65 -26.32
C MET A 1 -20.52 -35.50 -25.91
N THR A 2 -19.33 -35.86 -25.44
CA THR A 2 -18.06 -35.11 -25.34
C THR A 2 -17.00 -36.22 -25.20
N PRO A 3 -15.69 -36.05 -25.50
CA PRO A 3 -14.93 -34.79 -25.57
C PRO A 3 -13.94 -34.71 -26.75
N SER A 4 -13.27 -33.57 -26.93
CA SER A 4 -11.96 -33.49 -27.58
C SER A 4 -11.21 -32.25 -27.12
N LEU A 5 -10.29 -32.47 -26.19
CA LEU A 5 -9.18 -31.59 -25.81
C LEU A 5 -7.91 -32.21 -26.39
N HIS A 6 -7.18 -31.47 -27.22
CA HIS A 6 -5.81 -31.77 -27.66
C HIS A 6 -5.10 -30.41 -27.79
N GLY A 7 -3.95 -30.08 -27.22
CA GLY A 7 -2.97 -30.76 -26.35
C GLY A 7 -1.85 -29.73 -26.04
N PRO A 8 -0.91 -30.01 -25.12
CA PRO A 8 0.11 -29.05 -24.68
C PRO A 8 1.38 -29.11 -25.54
N ARG A 9 2.03 -27.95 -25.73
CA ARG A 9 3.34 -27.85 -26.38
C ARG A 9 4.44 -27.82 -25.31
N HIS A 10 5.12 -28.95 -25.14
CA HIS A 10 6.45 -29.01 -24.52
C HIS A 10 7.53 -28.89 -25.60
N PHE A 11 8.67 -28.26 -25.28
CA PHE A 11 10.05 -28.73 -25.54
C PHE A 11 11.08 -27.67 -25.07
N THR A 12 11.77 -27.95 -23.94
CA THR A 12 13.24 -28.08 -23.74
C THR A 12 14.00 -26.75 -23.54
N ALA A 13 14.50 -26.43 -22.35
CA ALA A 13 15.73 -26.93 -21.71
C ALA A 13 17.00 -26.32 -22.31
N ASP A 14 17.53 -25.26 -21.67
CA ASP A 14 18.97 -24.91 -21.64
C ASP A 14 19.16 -23.87 -20.50
N ARG A 15 19.68 -24.27 -19.34
CA ARG A 15 21.09 -24.42 -18.96
C ARG A 15 21.60 -23.17 -18.24
N ALA A 16 21.47 -23.20 -16.91
CA ALA A 16 22.10 -22.26 -16.01
C ALA A 16 23.62 -22.40 -16.05
N PRO A 17 24.41 -21.31 -16.06
CA PRO A 17 25.80 -21.37 -15.68
C PRO A 17 25.89 -21.21 -14.16
N ASN A 18 26.30 -22.28 -13.49
CA ASN A 18 26.86 -22.23 -12.14
C ASN A 18 28.37 -22.01 -12.28
N VAL A 19 28.89 -20.95 -11.67
CA VAL A 19 30.34 -20.75 -11.46
C VAL A 19 30.57 -20.45 -9.99
N ASP A 20 31.01 -21.47 -9.28
CA ASP A 20 31.47 -21.45 -7.90
C ASP A 20 32.85 -20.76 -7.80
N GLN A 21 33.03 -19.99 -6.70
CA GLN A 21 34.28 -19.61 -6.03
C GLN A 21 35.26 -18.57 -6.63
N LEU A 22 35.57 -17.54 -5.83
CA LEU A 22 36.89 -17.21 -5.23
C LEU A 22 36.77 -15.82 -4.54
N ARG A 23 36.68 -15.72 -3.20
CA ARG A 23 37.75 -15.57 -2.19
C ARG A 23 38.10 -14.10 -1.85
N GLU A 24 38.38 -13.89 -0.58
CA GLU A 24 38.37 -12.65 0.21
C GLU A 24 39.56 -11.67 0.01
N THR A 25 39.40 -10.49 0.64
CA THR A 25 40.38 -9.57 1.30
C THR A 25 40.67 -8.20 0.62
N PRO A 26 41.32 -7.23 1.31
CA PRO A 26 40.74 -6.07 2.03
C PRO A 26 41.24 -4.72 1.45
N SER A 27 41.16 -3.61 2.21
CA SER A 27 41.61 -2.22 1.91
C SER A 27 40.61 -1.41 1.08
N ARG A 28 40.19 -0.20 1.42
CA ARG A 28 40.80 0.85 2.23
C ARG A 28 39.69 1.84 2.60
N GLU A 29 39.76 2.30 3.83
CA GLU A 29 38.82 3.20 4.49
C GLU A 29 38.57 4.48 3.69
N GLU A 30 37.32 4.96 3.67
CA GLU A 30 37.10 6.39 3.87
C GLU A 30 35.90 6.61 4.78
N ASN A 31 36.26 6.93 6.02
CA ASN A 31 35.43 7.39 7.10
C ASN A 31 35.16 8.88 6.86
N LEU A 32 33.92 9.27 6.51
CA LEU A 32 33.52 10.67 6.54
C LEU A 32 32.44 10.85 7.60
N ASN A 33 32.93 11.12 8.81
CA ASN A 33 32.23 11.75 9.90
C ASN A 33 31.70 13.13 9.47
N VAL A 34 30.38 13.27 9.29
CA VAL A 34 29.73 14.58 9.26
C VAL A 34 29.09 14.80 10.63
N SER A 35 29.83 15.52 11.46
CA SER A 35 29.37 16.09 12.72
C SER A 35 28.27 17.15 12.49
N ALA A 36 27.47 17.34 13.54
CA ALA A 36 26.65 18.53 13.84
C ALA A 36 25.35 18.72 13.04
N ASP A 37 24.27 18.11 13.53
CA ASP A 37 23.05 18.82 14.00
C ASP A 37 22.09 17.81 14.66
N GLN A 38 22.26 17.55 15.96
CA GLN A 38 21.35 16.70 16.73
C GLN A 38 20.09 17.49 17.10
N PHE A 39 19.27 17.82 16.11
CA PHE A 39 17.89 18.24 16.31
C PHE A 39 16.95 17.41 15.44
N GLU A 40 17.13 16.09 15.50
CA GLU A 40 16.05 15.16 15.18
C GLU A 40 14.98 15.28 16.27
N ARG A 41 14.20 16.35 16.22
CA ARG A 41 12.86 16.34 16.80
C ARG A 41 12.18 15.14 16.16
N LYS A 42 11.98 14.08 16.94
CA LYS A 42 10.98 13.07 16.61
C LYS A 42 9.67 13.81 16.42
N VAL A 43 9.34 14.11 15.17
CA VAL A 43 8.01 14.60 14.81
C VAL A 43 7.07 13.53 15.37
N PRO A 44 6.11 13.91 16.24
CA PRO A 44 5.06 12.99 16.64
C PRO A 44 4.42 12.50 15.34
N GLN A 45 4.70 11.25 14.98
CA GLN A 45 4.03 10.60 13.87
C GLN A 45 2.63 10.34 14.39
N GLU A 46 1.71 11.27 14.10
CA GLU A 46 0.30 10.96 14.19
C GLU A 46 0.10 9.68 13.37
N PRO A 47 -0.60 8.67 13.89
CA PRO A 47 -0.72 7.41 13.19
C PRO A 47 -1.37 7.67 11.82
N GLU A 48 -0.61 7.57 10.73
CA GLU A 48 -1.10 7.70 9.34
C GLU A 48 -2.35 6.82 9.11
N ASP A 49 -2.45 5.73 9.85
CA ASP A 49 -3.59 4.82 9.91
C ASP A 49 -4.89 5.47 10.41
N ARG A 50 -4.87 6.68 10.97
CA ARG A 50 -6.07 7.45 11.35
C ARG A 50 -6.48 8.46 10.30
N LEU A 51 -5.62 8.81 9.35
CA LEU A 51 -5.89 9.85 8.37
C LEU A 51 -6.70 9.34 7.17
N CYS A 52 -7.55 10.20 6.62
CA CYS A 52 -8.35 9.93 5.45
C CYS A 52 -7.46 9.48 4.28
N VAL A 53 -7.78 8.36 3.64
CA VAL A 53 -6.95 7.79 2.55
C VAL A 53 -6.94 8.67 1.29
N VAL A 54 -7.79 9.69 1.23
CA VAL A 54 -7.92 10.60 0.08
C VAL A 54 -7.16 11.89 0.29
N CYS A 55 -7.40 12.60 1.41
CA CYS A 55 -6.72 13.88 1.66
C CYS A 55 -5.45 13.76 2.50
N GLN A 56 -5.31 12.69 3.30
CA GLN A 56 -4.20 12.49 4.24
C GLN A 56 -3.98 13.68 5.20
N ASP A 57 -5.04 14.44 5.47
CA ASP A 57 -5.00 15.69 6.24
C ASP A 57 -5.95 15.65 7.44
N SER A 58 -7.13 15.04 7.26
CA SER A 58 -8.15 14.93 8.30
C SER A 58 -8.38 13.48 8.71
N GLU A 59 -8.73 13.24 9.97
CA GLU A 59 -8.99 11.89 10.47
C GLU A 59 -10.21 11.21 9.81
N LYS A 60 -10.14 9.88 9.77
CA LYS A 60 -11.23 9.00 9.33
C LYS A 60 -12.36 9.09 10.35
N CYS A 61 -13.48 9.66 9.93
CA CYS A 61 -14.65 9.84 10.81
C CYS A 61 -15.95 9.31 10.21
N THR A 62 -15.89 8.55 9.11
CA THR A 62 -17.09 8.08 8.40
C THR A 62 -17.06 6.58 8.12
N ILE A 63 -18.10 5.87 8.55
CA ILE A 63 -18.38 4.46 8.22
C ILE A 63 -19.20 4.41 6.92
N ILE A 64 -18.74 3.62 5.95
CA ILE A 64 -19.45 3.39 4.67
C ILE A 64 -20.33 2.14 4.74
N LEU A 65 -21.64 2.27 4.57
CA LEU A 65 -22.57 1.13 4.55
C LEU A 65 -22.94 0.72 3.11
N PRO A 66 -23.01 -0.60 2.81
CA PRO A 66 -23.01 -1.71 3.76
C PRO A 66 -21.63 -2.30 4.13
N CYS A 67 -20.55 -1.90 3.46
CA CYS A 67 -19.24 -2.57 3.59
C CYS A 67 -18.47 -2.32 4.90
N ARG A 68 -18.92 -1.36 5.73
CA ARG A 68 -18.37 -0.96 7.03
C ARG A 68 -16.93 -0.42 7.05
N HIS A 69 -16.32 -0.13 5.91
CA HIS A 69 -14.98 0.48 5.88
C HIS A 69 -15.00 1.91 6.44
N VAL A 70 -13.99 2.20 7.27
CA VAL A 70 -13.69 3.52 7.84
C VAL A 70 -12.39 4.01 7.20
N CYS A 71 -12.50 4.86 6.17
CA CYS A 71 -11.36 5.26 5.36
C CYS A 71 -11.39 6.73 4.93
N LEU A 72 -12.46 7.46 5.25
CA LEU A 72 -12.69 8.82 4.77
C LEU A 72 -13.01 9.78 5.91
N CYS A 73 -12.54 11.01 5.79
CA CYS A 73 -13.10 12.16 6.49
C CYS A 73 -14.48 12.55 5.91
N TYR A 74 -15.17 13.47 6.56
CA TYR A 74 -16.54 13.87 6.21
C TYR A 74 -16.63 14.54 4.83
N GLU A 75 -15.65 15.39 4.52
CA GLU A 75 -15.54 16.19 3.31
C GLU A 75 -15.26 15.28 2.10
N CYS A 76 -14.25 14.42 2.19
CA CYS A 76 -13.93 13.45 1.13
C CYS A 76 -15.07 12.45 0.92
N CYS A 77 -15.75 12.01 1.98
CA CYS A 77 -16.93 11.16 1.87
C CYS A 77 -18.05 11.84 1.08
N SER A 78 -18.33 13.12 1.36
CA SER A 78 -19.36 13.87 0.65
C SER A 78 -19.04 14.04 -0.84
N THR A 79 -17.77 14.26 -1.18
CA THR A 79 -17.31 14.36 -2.57
C THR A 79 -17.38 13.01 -3.29
N ILE A 80 -16.99 11.91 -2.65
CA ILE A 80 -17.08 10.56 -3.23
C ILE A 80 -18.54 10.19 -3.52
N LYS A 81 -19.47 10.49 -2.60
CA LYS A 81 -20.90 10.24 -2.82
C LYS A 81 -21.45 10.95 -4.06
N ARG A 82 -20.99 12.18 -4.34
CA ARG A 82 -21.44 12.97 -5.50
C ARG A 82 -20.80 12.54 -6.82
N THR A 83 -19.63 11.90 -6.78
CA THR A 83 -18.86 11.56 -7.97
C THR A 83 -19.13 10.15 -8.45
N HIS A 84 -18.51 9.14 -7.83
CA HIS A 84 -18.64 7.74 -8.24
C HIS A 84 -19.40 6.86 -7.23
N GLY A 85 -19.58 7.34 -6.00
CA GLY A 85 -20.43 6.70 -5.00
C GLY A 85 -19.98 5.29 -4.60
N LYS A 86 -18.69 4.98 -4.64
CA LYS A 86 -18.14 3.67 -4.25
C LYS A 86 -17.09 3.80 -3.15
N CYS A 87 -16.99 2.77 -2.31
CA CYS A 87 -15.96 2.68 -1.27
C CYS A 87 -14.56 2.58 -1.90
N PRO A 88 -13.57 3.40 -1.47
CA PRO A 88 -12.19 3.31 -1.97
C PRO A 88 -11.51 1.97 -1.72
N ILE A 89 -11.91 1.27 -0.65
CA ILE A 89 -11.27 0.02 -0.22
C ILE A 89 -11.82 -1.19 -1.00
N CYS A 90 -13.14 -1.33 -1.05
CA CYS A 90 -13.78 -2.56 -1.56
C CYS A 90 -14.71 -2.33 -2.76
N ARG A 91 -14.78 -1.10 -3.27
CA ARG A 91 -15.57 -0.68 -4.46
C ARG A 91 -17.08 -0.91 -4.36
N HIS A 92 -17.61 -1.29 -3.20
CA HIS A 92 -19.05 -1.38 -2.95
C HIS A 92 -19.72 -0.01 -3.05
N VAL A 93 -20.95 0.01 -3.56
CA VAL A 93 -21.76 1.24 -3.65
C VAL A 93 -22.07 1.77 -2.26
N VAL A 94 -21.83 3.06 -2.06
CA VAL A 94 -22.14 3.79 -0.83
C VAL A 94 -23.64 4.01 -0.76
N ARG A 95 -24.33 3.23 0.07
CA ARG A 95 -25.79 3.37 0.27
C ARG A 95 -26.13 4.35 1.37
N ARG A 96 -25.40 4.27 2.48
CA ARG A 96 -25.53 5.16 3.64
C ARG A 96 -24.16 5.39 4.24
N THR A 97 -24.03 6.44 5.03
CA THR A 97 -22.82 6.69 5.83
C THR A 97 -23.20 7.16 7.21
N MET A 98 -22.35 6.83 8.18
CA MET A 98 -22.53 7.24 9.56
C MET A 98 -21.25 7.92 10.04
N ARG A 99 -21.38 9.07 10.71
CA ARG A 99 -20.24 9.75 11.33
C ARG A 99 -19.95 9.10 12.67
N VAL A 100 -18.68 8.92 12.96
CA VAL A 100 -18.17 8.42 14.24
C VAL A 100 -17.14 9.40 14.79
N TYR A 101 -17.11 9.51 16.11
CA TYR A 101 -16.11 10.26 16.86
C TYR A 101 -15.24 9.20 17.53
N ILE A 102 -13.94 9.20 17.21
CA ILE A 102 -12.95 8.20 17.64
C ILE A 102 -11.96 8.88 18.57
#